data_AF-A0A6A8HTD0-F1
#
_entry.id   AF-A0A6A8HTD0-F1
#
_cell.length_a   1.000
_cell.length_b   1.000
_cell.length_c   1.000
_cell.angle_alpha   90.00
_cell.angle_beta   90.00
_cell.angle_gamma   90.00
#
_symmetry.space_group_name_H-M   'P 1'
#
loop_
_entity.id
_entity.type
_entity.pdbx_description
1 polymer ?
#
loop_
_entity_poly.entity_id
_entity_poly.type
_entity_poly.pdbx_seq_one_letter_code
_entity_poly.pdbx_strand_id
1 'polypeptide(L)'
;MKANEKRLKATKSFLKFDSDKDFDDIYNDFDSRIQKMISPVTETKEQLIERIRNEKYEGLGFPLGYPVFLTSDGRRVRSKSEMMIGDVLENSNVLNQYEKPLDLGRYGKVYPDYTIYDLNRNRIVYWEHFGMIDNPEYANKCVEKYRKYILSGITPFVTFETAIKPLSIDLIKKIAWNFSLDNYDDQ
;
A
#
# COMPACT_ATOMS: atom_id res chain seq x y z
N MET A 1 12.83 -8.75 -38.64
CA MET A 1 13.58 -9.12 -37.41
C MET A 1 14.67 -8.11 -37.05
N LYS A 2 15.67 -7.83 -37.91
CA LYS A 2 16.77 -6.88 -37.63
C LYS A 2 16.35 -5.47 -37.15
N ALA A 3 15.28 -4.90 -37.69
CA ALA A 3 14.79 -3.57 -37.29
C ALA A 3 14.20 -3.56 -35.86
N ASN A 4 13.53 -4.64 -35.46
CA ASN A 4 12.95 -4.77 -34.11
C ASN A 4 14.05 -5.00 -33.07
N GLU A 5 15.10 -5.74 -33.40
CA GLU A 5 16.26 -5.90 -32.52
C GLU A 5 17.00 -4.58 -32.32
N LYS A 6 17.16 -3.79 -33.39
CA LYS A 6 17.78 -2.45 -33.33
C LYS A 6 16.94 -1.48 -32.47
N ARG A 7 15.61 -1.53 -32.62
CA ARG A 7 14.67 -0.76 -31.79
C ARG A 7 14.74 -1.19 -30.33
N LEU A 8 14.67 -2.49 -30.04
CA LEU A 8 14.75 -3.01 -28.67
C LEU A 8 16.06 -2.63 -27.99
N LYS A 9 17.19 -2.67 -28.72
CA LYS A 9 18.49 -2.23 -28.19
C LYS A 9 18.49 -0.73 -27.89
N ALA A 10 17.97 0.10 -28.78
CA ALA A 10 17.87 1.54 -28.57
C ALA A 10 16.95 1.89 -27.38
N THR A 11 15.80 1.24 -27.26
CA THR A 11 14.88 1.42 -26.13
C THR A 11 15.50 0.99 -24.81
N LYS A 12 16.22 -0.15 -24.77
CA LYS A 12 16.94 -0.58 -23.56
C LYS A 12 18.06 0.38 -23.17
N SER A 13 18.80 0.90 -24.14
CA SER A 13 19.85 1.91 -23.88
C SER A 13 19.27 3.23 -23.39
N PHE A 14 18.15 3.66 -23.95
CA PHE A 14 17.43 4.86 -23.48
C PHE A 14 16.90 4.68 -22.07
N LEU A 15 16.20 3.57 -21.79
CA LEU A 15 15.69 3.27 -20.46
C LEU A 15 16.80 3.20 -19.41
N LYS A 16 17.98 2.67 -19.77
CA LYS A 16 19.13 2.64 -18.87
C LYS A 16 19.68 4.05 -18.58
N PHE A 17 19.74 4.91 -19.58
CA PHE A 17 20.17 6.30 -19.41
C PHE A 17 19.16 7.12 -18.59
N ASP A 18 17.87 6.91 -18.84
CA ASP A 18 16.76 7.57 -18.13
C ASP A 18 16.64 7.07 -16.68
N SER A 19 17.05 5.82 -16.39
CA SER A 19 17.06 5.26 -15.03
C SER A 19 18.26 5.69 -14.18
N ASP A 20 19.31 6.27 -14.76
CA ASP A 20 20.56 6.56 -14.03
C ASP A 20 20.43 7.75 -13.06
N LYS A 21 19.41 8.61 -13.22
CA LYS A 21 19.00 9.63 -12.24
C LYS A 21 17.50 9.91 -12.36
N ASP A 22 16.74 9.67 -11.30
CA ASP A 22 15.35 10.09 -11.18
C ASP A 22 15.30 11.64 -11.16
N PHE A 23 14.17 12.25 -11.54
CA PHE A 23 14.02 13.71 -11.45
C PHE A 23 14.24 14.22 -10.03
N ASP A 24 13.90 13.39 -9.04
CA ASP A 24 14.17 13.63 -7.62
C ASP A 24 15.66 13.67 -7.31
N ASP A 25 16.48 12.80 -7.89
CA ASP A 25 17.93 12.78 -7.67
C ASP A 25 18.58 14.06 -8.21
N ILE A 26 18.11 14.53 -9.37
CA ILE A 26 18.57 15.79 -9.98
C ILE A 26 18.14 16.98 -9.12
N TYR A 27 16.91 16.98 -8.61
CA TYR A 27 16.40 18.02 -7.71
C TYR A 27 17.19 18.08 -6.40
N ASN A 28 17.44 16.90 -5.80
CA ASN A 28 18.14 16.74 -4.54
C ASN A 28 19.64 17.07 -4.64
N ASP A 29 20.26 16.91 -5.82
CA ASP A 29 21.64 17.34 -6.10
C ASP A 29 21.83 18.87 -6.03
N PHE A 30 20.77 19.68 -6.13
CA PHE A 30 20.88 21.13 -6.05
C PHE A 30 21.11 21.63 -4.60
N ASP A 31 21.83 22.76 -4.47
CA ASP A 31 21.93 23.47 -3.19
C ASP A 31 20.54 23.85 -2.65
N SER A 32 20.36 23.76 -1.33
CA SER A 32 19.09 24.05 -0.64
C SER A 32 18.46 25.42 -1.00
N ARG A 33 19.25 26.41 -1.40
CA ARG A 33 18.77 27.72 -1.87
C ARG A 33 18.12 27.62 -3.24
N ILE A 34 18.71 26.83 -4.14
CA ILE A 34 18.19 26.58 -5.48
C ILE A 34 16.92 25.74 -5.38
N GLN A 35 16.92 24.66 -4.58
CA GLN A 35 15.73 23.85 -4.31
C GLN A 35 14.52 24.71 -3.88
N LYS A 36 14.73 25.73 -3.04
CA LYS A 36 13.68 26.66 -2.61
C LYS A 36 13.19 27.65 -3.70
N MET A 37 13.94 27.80 -4.79
CA MET A 37 13.64 28.71 -5.90
C MET A 37 13.04 28.01 -7.12
N ILE A 38 13.21 26.69 -7.22
CA ILE A 38 12.63 25.89 -8.30
C ILE A 38 11.44 25.09 -7.78
N SER A 39 10.31 25.19 -8.48
CA SER A 39 9.19 24.28 -8.25
C SER A 39 9.40 23.04 -9.12
N PRO A 40 9.59 21.84 -8.53
CA PRO A 40 9.64 20.64 -9.34
C PRO A 40 8.30 20.47 -10.09
N VAL A 41 8.37 19.86 -11.29
CA VAL A 41 7.20 19.66 -12.16
C VAL A 41 6.23 18.63 -11.54
N THR A 42 6.74 17.80 -10.64
CA THR A 42 6.02 16.82 -9.82
C THR A 42 6.44 16.95 -8.35
N GLU A 43 5.62 16.47 -7.41
CA GLU A 43 6.06 16.34 -6.01
C GLU A 43 7.21 15.33 -5.89
N THR A 44 8.18 15.58 -5.00
CA THR A 44 9.26 14.61 -4.72
C THR A 44 8.74 13.43 -3.91
N LYS A 45 9.48 12.30 -3.89
CA LYS A 45 9.16 11.14 -3.03
C LYS A 45 8.95 11.54 -1.56
N GLU A 46 9.81 12.38 -1.00
CA GLU A 46 9.69 12.82 0.40
C GLU A 46 8.41 13.64 0.62
N GLN A 47 8.08 14.54 -0.31
CA GLN A 47 6.85 15.33 -0.25
C GLN A 47 5.60 14.45 -0.37
N LEU A 48 5.64 13.44 -1.24
CA LEU A 48 4.57 12.45 -1.39
C LEU A 48 4.38 11.62 -0.10
N ILE A 49 5.47 11.15 0.50
CA ILE A 49 5.44 10.40 1.78
C ILE A 49 4.82 11.27 2.88
N GLU A 50 5.27 12.52 3.00
CA GLU A 50 4.74 13.46 4.00
C GLU A 50 3.26 13.76 3.75
N ARG A 51 2.86 13.97 2.50
CA ARG A 51 1.46 14.19 2.12
C ARG A 51 0.58 13.00 2.51
N ILE A 52 1.02 11.77 2.21
CA ILE A 52 0.26 10.55 2.55
C ILE A 52 0.16 10.36 4.06
N ARG A 53 1.26 10.57 4.81
CA ARG A 53 1.27 10.44 6.28
C ARG A 53 0.36 11.47 6.95
N ASN A 54 0.24 12.67 6.38
CA ASN A 54 -0.57 13.77 6.93
C ASN A 54 -1.99 13.85 6.36
N GLU A 55 -2.33 13.03 5.36
CA GLU A 55 -3.65 13.03 4.75
C GLU A 55 -4.72 12.57 5.76
N LYS A 56 -5.75 13.40 5.93
CA LYS A 56 -6.89 13.10 6.79
C LYS A 56 -8.00 12.46 5.98
N TYR A 57 -8.58 11.38 6.51
CA TYR A 57 -9.74 10.71 5.95
C TYR A 57 -10.62 10.15 7.07
N GLU A 58 -11.89 9.92 6.74
CA GLU A 58 -12.87 9.35 7.67
C GLU A 58 -13.00 7.85 7.41
N GLY A 59 -12.47 7.05 8.35
CA GLY A 59 -12.70 5.62 8.42
C GLY A 59 -14.10 5.28 8.93
N LEU A 60 -14.39 3.99 9.10
CA LEU A 60 -15.65 3.56 9.71
C LEU A 60 -15.64 3.85 11.22
N GLY A 61 -16.77 4.28 11.78
CA GLY A 61 -16.90 4.45 13.23
C GLY A 61 -16.83 3.11 14.00
N PHE A 62 -16.52 3.16 15.29
CA PHE A 62 -16.56 1.99 16.17
C PHE A 62 -17.92 1.90 16.88
N PRO A 63 -18.68 0.80 16.75
CA PRO A 63 -19.92 0.61 17.48
C PRO A 63 -19.71 0.67 19.01
N LEU A 64 -20.75 1.06 19.75
CA LEU A 64 -20.72 1.06 21.21
C LEU A 64 -20.49 -0.35 21.74
N GLY A 65 -19.55 -0.50 22.68
CA GLY A 65 -19.19 -1.81 23.26
C GLY A 65 -18.32 -2.70 22.34
N TYR A 66 -17.92 -2.23 21.16
CA TYR A 66 -16.99 -2.95 20.31
C TYR A 66 -15.62 -3.07 21.01
N PRO A 67 -14.94 -4.23 20.94
CA PRO A 67 -13.60 -4.40 21.51
C PRO A 67 -12.61 -3.30 21.10
N VAL A 68 -11.65 -3.04 21.97
CA VAL A 68 -10.57 -2.07 21.73
C VAL A 68 -9.29 -2.84 21.46
N PHE A 69 -8.79 -2.72 20.23
CA PHE A 69 -7.47 -3.19 19.83
C PHE A 69 -6.67 -1.97 19.42
N LEU A 70 -5.45 -1.83 19.94
CA LEU A 70 -4.57 -0.69 19.68
C LEU A 70 -3.25 -1.22 19.14
N THR A 71 -2.81 -0.67 18.02
CA THR A 71 -1.43 -0.83 17.54
C THR A 71 -0.46 -0.09 18.46
N SER A 72 0.83 -0.32 18.26
CA SER A 72 1.92 0.27 19.05
C SER A 72 1.98 1.80 18.96
N ASP A 73 1.55 2.38 17.83
CA ASP A 73 1.39 3.83 17.62
C ASP A 73 0.06 4.38 18.16
N GLY A 74 -0.77 3.55 18.81
CA GLY A 74 -2.02 3.95 19.46
C GLY A 74 -3.23 4.00 18.53
N ARG A 75 -3.11 3.53 17.28
CA ARG A 75 -4.22 3.46 16.32
C ARG A 75 -5.20 2.36 16.72
N ARG A 76 -6.50 2.69 16.77
CA ARG A 76 -7.55 1.70 17.05
C ARG A 76 -7.90 0.93 15.77
N VAL A 77 -7.97 -0.40 15.89
CA VAL A 77 -8.30 -1.32 14.79
C VAL A 77 -9.42 -2.31 15.15
N ARG A 78 -9.96 -3.07 14.17
CA ARG A 78 -11.13 -3.94 14.39
C ARG A 78 -10.79 -5.30 14.97
N SER A 79 -9.58 -5.79 14.74
CA SER A 79 -9.19 -7.15 15.13
C SER A 79 -7.75 -7.23 15.61
N LYS A 80 -7.42 -8.33 16.30
CA LYS A 80 -6.03 -8.64 16.70
C LYS A 80 -5.13 -8.88 15.48
N SER A 81 -5.67 -9.49 14.43
CA SER A 81 -4.94 -9.78 13.20
C SER A 81 -4.61 -8.49 12.45
N GLU A 82 -5.56 -7.54 12.36
CA GLU A 82 -5.27 -6.18 11.85
C GLU A 82 -4.23 -5.46 12.71
N MET A 83 -4.35 -5.51 14.04
CA MET A 83 -3.36 -4.90 14.94
C MET A 83 -1.94 -5.40 14.64
N MET A 84 -1.79 -6.73 14.48
CA MET A 84 -0.52 -7.35 14.11
C MET A 84 -0.04 -6.92 12.71
N ILE A 85 -0.93 -6.81 11.72
CA ILE A 85 -0.58 -6.31 10.38
C ILE A 85 -0.07 -4.87 10.48
N GLY A 86 -0.81 -3.99 11.15
CA GLY A 86 -0.44 -2.59 11.36
C GLY A 86 0.92 -2.44 12.02
N ASP A 87 1.13 -3.14 13.15
CA ASP A 87 2.43 -3.12 13.85
C ASP A 87 3.58 -3.55 12.95
N VAL A 88 3.40 -4.61 12.14
CA VAL A 88 4.45 -5.07 11.23
C VAL A 88 4.71 -4.09 10.10
N LEU A 89 3.65 -3.48 9.53
CA LEU A 89 3.79 -2.47 8.47
C LEU A 89 4.58 -1.25 8.94
N GLU A 90 4.24 -0.72 10.12
CA GLU A 90 4.95 0.42 10.72
C GLU A 90 6.41 0.06 11.04
N ASN A 91 6.65 -1.09 11.68
CA ASN A 91 8.01 -1.54 12.02
C ASN A 91 8.88 -1.87 10.78
N SER A 92 8.26 -2.11 9.62
CA SER A 92 8.96 -2.40 8.36
C SER A 92 9.09 -1.17 7.46
N ASN A 93 8.79 0.03 7.97
CA ASN A 93 8.81 1.30 7.22
C ASN A 93 7.99 1.22 5.92
N VAL A 94 6.82 0.58 5.97
CA VAL A 94 5.90 0.49 4.82
C VAL A 94 4.92 1.67 4.86
N LEU A 95 4.91 2.48 3.80
CA LEU A 95 3.96 3.58 3.68
C LEU A 95 2.53 3.05 3.50
N ASN A 96 1.68 3.27 4.51
CA ASN A 96 0.35 2.71 4.56
C ASN A 96 -0.67 3.65 5.22
N GLN A 97 -1.96 3.37 4.98
CA GLN A 97 -3.10 4.01 5.65
C GLN A 97 -4.15 2.96 6.02
N TYR A 98 -4.66 3.00 7.24
CA TYR A 98 -5.60 2.02 7.79
C TYR A 98 -7.06 2.40 7.53
N GLU A 99 -7.90 1.48 7.07
CA GLU A 99 -9.34 1.72 6.78
C GLU A 99 -9.60 2.99 5.91
N LYS A 100 -8.69 3.33 4.98
CA LYS A 100 -8.92 4.47 4.08
C LYS A 100 -10.10 4.17 3.14
N PRO A 101 -11.12 5.03 3.05
CA PRO A 101 -12.25 4.80 2.17
C PRO A 101 -11.81 4.74 0.70
N LEU A 102 -12.30 3.72 -0.01
CA LEU A 102 -12.11 3.52 -1.43
C LEU A 102 -13.45 3.54 -2.14
N ASP A 103 -13.60 4.48 -3.08
CA ASP A 103 -14.79 4.57 -3.92
C ASP A 103 -14.66 3.63 -5.13
N LEU A 104 -15.57 2.65 -5.23
CA LEU A 104 -15.64 1.70 -6.34
C LEU A 104 -16.69 2.14 -7.39
N GLY A 105 -17.09 3.42 -7.39
CA GLY A 105 -18.10 3.97 -8.27
C GLY A 105 -19.47 3.33 -8.04
N ARG A 106 -20.06 2.74 -9.08
CA ARG A 106 -21.41 2.13 -9.01
C ARG A 106 -21.51 0.93 -8.05
N TYR A 107 -20.38 0.37 -7.60
CA TYR A 107 -20.35 -0.75 -6.65
C TYR A 107 -20.29 -0.30 -5.19
N GLY A 108 -20.28 1.02 -4.97
CA GLY A 108 -20.30 1.66 -3.67
C GLY A 108 -18.90 1.87 -3.09
N LYS A 109 -18.87 2.27 -1.82
CA LYS A 109 -17.64 2.51 -1.07
C LYS A 109 -17.25 1.26 -0.27
N VAL A 110 -15.96 0.96 -0.24
CA VAL A 110 -15.36 -0.06 0.63
C VAL A 110 -14.24 0.54 1.47
N TYR A 111 -13.82 -0.20 2.48
CA TYR A 111 -12.75 0.18 3.39
C TYR A 111 -11.79 -1.01 3.43
N PRO A 112 -10.72 -1.01 2.62
CA PRO A 112 -9.63 -1.98 2.75
C PRO A 112 -9.01 -1.86 4.13
N ASP A 113 -8.53 -2.96 4.71
CA ASP A 113 -7.90 -2.91 6.03
C ASP A 113 -6.66 -2.01 5.99
N TYR A 114 -5.82 -2.18 4.97
CA TYR A 114 -4.67 -1.31 4.71
C TYR A 114 -4.57 -0.92 3.24
N THR A 115 -4.34 0.36 3.00
CA THR A 115 -3.92 0.89 1.69
C THR A 115 -2.41 1.11 1.74
N ILE A 116 -1.66 0.34 0.98
CA ILE A 116 -0.20 0.40 0.87
C ILE A 116 0.19 1.18 -0.37
N TYR A 117 1.19 2.05 -0.22
CA TYR A 117 1.78 2.83 -1.31
C TYR A 117 3.15 2.24 -1.65
N ASP A 118 3.19 1.38 -2.67
CA ASP A 118 4.41 0.75 -3.16
C ASP A 118 5.11 1.74 -4.12
N LEU A 119 5.86 2.68 -3.52
CA LEU A 119 6.57 3.74 -4.26
C LEU A 119 7.63 3.15 -5.20
N ASN A 120 8.25 2.05 -4.81
CA ASN A 120 9.25 1.33 -5.62
C ASN A 120 8.69 0.86 -6.97
N ARG A 121 7.38 0.57 -7.03
CA ARG A 121 6.69 0.13 -8.25
C ARG A 121 5.63 1.12 -8.72
N ASN A 122 5.61 2.32 -8.12
CA ASN A 122 4.64 3.37 -8.35
C ASN A 122 3.19 2.87 -8.45
N ARG A 123 2.75 2.10 -7.44
CA ARG A 123 1.39 1.53 -7.41
C ARG A 123 0.78 1.56 -6.01
N ILE A 124 -0.54 1.51 -5.97
CA ILE A 124 -1.31 1.36 -4.73
C ILE A 124 -1.75 -0.10 -4.61
N VAL A 125 -1.56 -0.68 -3.42
CA VAL A 125 -1.99 -2.04 -3.09
C VAL A 125 -3.01 -1.96 -1.96
N TYR A 126 -4.20 -2.52 -2.19
CA TYR A 126 -5.22 -2.64 -1.16
C TYR A 126 -5.09 -4.02 -0.50
N TRP A 127 -4.65 -4.05 0.75
CA TRP A 127 -4.56 -5.28 1.55
C TRP A 127 -5.83 -5.46 2.37
N GLU A 128 -6.48 -6.59 2.15
CA GLU A 128 -7.68 -7.05 2.84
C GLU A 128 -7.40 -8.40 3.54
N HIS A 129 -7.68 -8.48 4.82
CA HIS A 129 -7.56 -9.68 5.64
C HIS A 129 -8.94 -10.25 5.98
N PHE A 130 -9.27 -11.38 5.36
CA PHE A 130 -10.50 -12.10 5.64
C PHE A 130 -10.30 -13.06 6.82
N GLY A 131 -10.59 -12.54 8.01
CA GLY A 131 -10.66 -13.32 9.25
C GLY A 131 -11.75 -14.39 9.23
N MET A 132 -11.73 -15.35 10.15
CA MET A 132 -12.86 -16.24 10.42
C MET A 132 -13.53 -16.85 9.16
N ILE A 133 -12.76 -17.23 8.13
CA ILE A 133 -13.33 -17.68 6.84
C ILE A 133 -14.05 -19.03 6.95
N ASP A 134 -13.88 -19.72 8.08
CA ASP A 134 -14.63 -20.90 8.50
C ASP A 134 -16.05 -20.58 8.99
N ASN A 135 -16.38 -19.31 9.25
CA ASN A 135 -17.75 -18.87 9.50
C ASN A 135 -18.50 -18.67 8.16
N PRO A 136 -19.54 -19.45 7.85
CA PRO A 136 -20.21 -19.38 6.54
C PRO A 136 -20.88 -18.04 6.25
N GLU A 137 -21.48 -17.39 7.25
CA GLU A 137 -22.14 -16.10 7.05
C GLU A 137 -21.11 -14.99 6.75
N TYR A 138 -20.00 -15.00 7.49
CA TYR A 138 -18.90 -14.07 7.27
C TYR A 138 -18.23 -14.29 5.92
N ALA A 139 -17.96 -15.55 5.56
CA ALA A 139 -17.35 -15.90 4.28
C ALA A 139 -18.17 -15.39 3.08
N ASN A 140 -19.50 -15.47 3.15
CA ASN A 140 -20.37 -14.90 2.11
C ASN A 140 -20.22 -13.37 2.01
N LYS A 141 -20.09 -12.65 3.14
CA LYS A 141 -19.84 -11.20 3.14
C LYS A 141 -18.47 -10.86 2.52
N CYS A 142 -17.44 -11.67 2.79
CA CYS A 142 -16.12 -11.52 2.16
C CYS A 142 -16.18 -11.72 0.65
N VAL A 143 -16.91 -12.73 0.19
CA VAL A 143 -17.11 -12.98 -1.25
C VAL A 143 -17.79 -11.79 -1.92
N GLU A 144 -18.83 -11.23 -1.32
CA GLU A 144 -19.51 -10.04 -1.85
C GLU A 144 -18.59 -8.80 -1.86
N LYS A 145 -17.79 -8.59 -0.80
CA LYS A 145 -16.79 -7.50 -0.77
C LYS A 145 -15.75 -7.69 -1.87
N TYR A 146 -15.19 -8.90 -2.02
CA TYR A 146 -14.21 -9.22 -3.06
C TYR A 146 -14.80 -9.02 -4.47
N ARG A 147 -16.04 -9.44 -4.72
CA ARG A 147 -16.74 -9.22 -5.99
C ARG A 147 -16.84 -7.74 -6.34
N LYS A 148 -17.16 -6.87 -5.38
CA LYS A 148 -17.22 -5.42 -5.62
C LYS A 148 -15.89 -4.87 -6.13
N TYR A 149 -14.77 -5.26 -5.51
CA TYR A 149 -13.44 -4.86 -5.98
C TYR A 149 -13.20 -5.32 -7.43
N ILE A 150 -13.42 -6.60 -7.73
CA ILE A 150 -13.14 -7.15 -9.07
C ILE A 150 -14.03 -6.49 -10.13
N LEU A 151 -15.32 -6.30 -9.83
CA LEU A 151 -16.26 -5.66 -10.74
C LEU A 151 -15.92 -4.18 -11.01
N SER A 152 -15.22 -3.51 -10.09
CA SER A 152 -14.69 -2.16 -10.28
C SER A 152 -13.32 -2.11 -10.96
N GLY A 153 -12.75 -3.26 -11.32
CA GLY A 153 -11.42 -3.36 -11.94
C GLY A 153 -10.25 -3.32 -10.97
N ILE A 154 -10.51 -3.41 -9.65
CA ILE A 154 -9.48 -3.41 -8.61
C ILE A 154 -9.27 -4.84 -8.11
N THR A 155 -8.01 -5.28 -8.00
CA THR A 155 -7.67 -6.58 -7.42
C THR A 155 -6.95 -6.36 -6.09
N PRO A 156 -7.60 -6.61 -4.93
CA PRO A 156 -6.96 -6.47 -3.64
C PRO A 156 -6.00 -7.64 -3.38
N PHE A 157 -4.95 -7.39 -2.62
CA PHE A 157 -4.12 -8.43 -2.03
C PHE A 157 -4.85 -8.98 -0.80
N VAL A 158 -5.15 -10.29 -0.80
CA VAL A 158 -5.99 -10.91 0.22
C VAL A 158 -5.22 -11.91 1.06
N THR A 159 -5.41 -11.88 2.38
CA THR A 159 -4.99 -12.95 3.30
C THR A 159 -6.20 -13.53 4.01
N PHE A 160 -6.09 -14.78 4.45
CA PHE A 160 -7.20 -15.50 5.07
C PHE A 160 -6.73 -16.16 6.37
N GLU A 161 -7.63 -16.27 7.34
CA GLU A 161 -7.45 -17.14 8.49
C GLU A 161 -8.74 -17.86 8.87
N THR A 162 -8.57 -18.99 9.56
CA THR A 162 -9.65 -19.75 10.22
C THR A 162 -9.32 -19.86 11.70
N ALA A 163 -10.27 -20.30 12.52
CA ALA A 163 -10.00 -20.53 13.95
C ALA A 163 -8.85 -21.51 14.20
N ILE A 164 -8.63 -22.49 13.29
CA ILE A 164 -7.58 -23.52 13.42
C ILE A 164 -6.27 -23.16 12.69
N LYS A 165 -6.31 -22.20 11.76
CA LYS A 165 -5.14 -21.73 11.00
C LYS A 165 -5.09 -20.20 11.09
N PRO A 166 -4.58 -19.66 12.20
CA PRO A 166 -4.49 -18.22 12.41
C PRO A 166 -3.45 -17.59 11.47
N LEU A 167 -3.57 -16.27 11.26
CA LEU A 167 -2.59 -15.50 10.51
C LEU A 167 -1.23 -15.54 11.23
N SER A 168 -0.18 -15.95 10.50
CA SER A 168 1.18 -16.02 11.03
C SER A 168 1.90 -14.68 10.91
N ILE A 169 2.56 -14.24 11.98
CA ILE A 169 3.39 -13.03 11.97
C ILE A 169 4.53 -13.12 10.95
N ASP A 170 5.11 -14.31 10.72
CA ASP A 170 6.19 -14.49 9.76
C ASP A 170 5.69 -14.30 8.32
N LEU A 171 4.45 -14.70 8.05
CA LEU A 171 3.79 -14.44 6.77
C LEU A 171 3.59 -12.93 6.57
N ILE A 172 3.10 -12.22 7.59
CA ILE A 172 2.91 -10.76 7.53
C ILE A 172 4.25 -10.07 7.27
N LYS A 173 5.31 -10.42 8.00
CA LYS A 173 6.66 -9.87 7.81
C LYS A 173 7.17 -10.08 6.40
N LYS A 174 7.00 -11.29 5.85
CA LYS A 174 7.39 -11.62 4.48
C LYS A 174 6.62 -10.81 3.44
N ILE A 175 5.34 -10.53 3.68
CA ILE A 175 4.52 -9.69 2.80
C ILE A 175 4.99 -8.23 2.89
N ALA A 176 5.10 -7.68 4.11
CA ALA A 176 5.49 -6.30 4.38
C ALA A 176 6.88 -5.97 3.79
N TRP A 177 7.82 -6.92 3.86
CA TRP A 177 9.14 -6.79 3.24
C TRP A 177 9.08 -6.36 1.76
N ASN A 178 8.11 -6.86 0.98
CA ASN A 178 8.02 -6.52 -0.45
C ASN A 178 7.65 -5.04 -0.73
N PHE A 179 7.20 -4.33 0.29
CA PHE A 179 6.68 -2.96 0.22
C PHE A 179 7.48 -1.97 1.08
N SER A 180 8.54 -2.43 1.76
CA SER A 180 9.38 -1.56 2.59
C SER A 180 10.08 -0.51 1.74
N LEU A 181 10.11 0.73 2.24
CA LEU A 181 10.86 1.83 1.62
C LEU A 181 12.38 1.63 1.72
N ASP A 182 12.85 0.81 2.66
CA ASP A 182 14.28 0.59 2.90
C ASP A 182 14.91 -0.37 1.87
N ASN A 183 14.10 -1.07 1.09
CA ASN A 183 14.54 -2.09 0.12
C ASN A 183 14.94 -1.54 -1.26
N TYR A 184 15.29 -0.25 -1.36
CA TYR A 184 15.63 0.42 -2.63
C TYR A 184 17.11 0.26 -3.02
N ASP A 185 18.04 0.12 -2.06
CA ASP A 185 19.49 0.13 -2.34
C ASP A 185 20.08 -1.22 -2.80
N ASP A 186 19.28 -2.29 -2.88
CA ASP A 186 19.74 -3.67 -3.13
C ASP A 186 19.34 -4.27 -4.50
N GLN A 187 18.85 -3.47 -5.47
CA GLN A 187 18.48 -3.95 -6.83
C GLN A 187 19.12 -3.15 -7.96
#